data_AF-A0A7W4J3X0-F1
#
_entry.id   AF-A0A7W4J3X0-F1
#
_cell.length_a   1.000
_cell.length_b   1.000
_cell.length_c   1.000
_cell.angle_alpha   90.00
_cell.angle_beta   90.00
_cell.angle_gamma   90.00
#
_symmetry.space_group_name_H-M   'P 1'
#
loop_
_entity.id
_entity.type
_entity.pdbx_description
1 polymer ?
#
loop_
_entity_poly.entity_id
_entity_poly.type
_entity_poly.pdbx_seq_one_letter_code
_entity_poly.pdbx_strand_id
1 'polypeptide(L)'
;MKRVLKEQIWSEFIELMDATPPHSEEVFHQFLVKYPALIPVWRPLDGVVYSKFKLGNEHVTDFAFVRDDTPGLRWTFIEIEKPSDRLLRKDGSPTAALTHAIGQLHQWTEWFRNNLDYVKNNWPHGTRARKIGMADPHFILVMGRREGDLWEKRALLQRFGGGVQVRTFDGLKHNLSSPAVDNDATLRCLSYSSSGWDKLLSSMKLEISYYST
;
A
#
# COMPACT_ATOMS: atom_id res chain seq x y z
N MET A 1 -19.68 10.19 11.81
CA MET A 1 -19.18 9.22 10.80
C MET A 1 -20.21 8.11 10.66
N LYS A 2 -20.46 7.61 9.44
CA LYS A 2 -21.34 6.44 9.21
C LYS A 2 -20.60 5.18 9.67
N ARG A 3 -21.23 4.36 10.51
CA ARG A 3 -20.70 3.04 10.88
C ARG A 3 -20.89 2.07 9.72
N VAL A 4 -19.86 1.30 9.39
CA VAL A 4 -19.87 0.25 8.37
C VAL A 4 -19.20 -0.98 8.96
N LEU A 5 -19.75 -2.16 8.73
CA LEU A 5 -19.16 -3.42 9.20
C LEU A 5 -18.04 -3.86 8.26
N LYS A 6 -16.98 -4.48 8.79
CA LYS A 6 -15.87 -4.97 7.97
C LYS A 6 -16.32 -6.02 6.95
N GLU A 7 -17.35 -6.79 7.29
CA GLU A 7 -17.97 -7.79 6.42
C GLU A 7 -18.63 -7.13 5.20
N GLN A 8 -19.30 -5.98 5.40
CA GLN A 8 -19.91 -5.23 4.29
C GLN A 8 -18.84 -4.68 3.35
N ILE A 9 -17.77 -4.10 3.89
CA ILE A 9 -16.64 -3.61 3.09
C ILE A 9 -16.01 -4.75 2.29
N TRP A 10 -15.82 -5.91 2.91
CA TRP A 10 -15.21 -7.06 2.23
C TRP A 10 -16.12 -7.64 1.15
N SER A 11 -17.44 -7.74 1.39
CA SER A 11 -18.39 -8.18 0.37
C SER A 11 -18.43 -7.24 -0.83
N GLU A 12 -18.51 -5.91 -0.61
CA GLU A 12 -18.45 -4.91 -1.68
C GLU A 12 -17.14 -5.05 -2.50
N PHE A 13 -16.02 -5.36 -1.84
CA PHE A 13 -14.73 -5.52 -2.52
C PHE A 13 -14.65 -6.80 -3.34
N ILE A 14 -15.26 -7.89 -2.88
CA ILE A 14 -15.36 -9.15 -3.62
C ILE A 14 -16.22 -8.96 -4.87
N GLU A 15 -17.39 -8.33 -4.74
CA GLU A 15 -18.25 -8.01 -5.89
C GLU A 15 -17.51 -7.18 -6.93
N LEU A 16 -16.71 -6.21 -6.50
CA LEU A 16 -15.87 -5.40 -7.38
C LEU A 16 -14.79 -6.23 -8.10
N MET A 17 -14.17 -7.18 -7.42
CA MET A 17 -13.13 -8.04 -8.01
C MET A 17 -13.70 -9.08 -9.00
N ASP A 18 -14.91 -9.57 -8.74
CA ASP A 18 -15.58 -10.61 -9.54
C ASP A 18 -16.41 -10.03 -10.70
N ALA A 19 -16.49 -8.70 -10.81
CA ALA A 19 -17.23 -8.01 -11.86
C ALA A 19 -16.77 -8.42 -13.27
N THR A 20 -17.75 -8.59 -14.16
CA THR A 20 -17.53 -8.91 -15.58
C THR A 20 -18.25 -7.86 -16.45
N PRO A 21 -17.54 -7.10 -17.31
CA PRO A 21 -16.09 -7.14 -17.53
C PRO A 21 -15.27 -6.65 -16.32
N PRO A 22 -13.99 -7.05 -16.21
CA PRO A 22 -13.12 -6.60 -15.12
C PRO A 22 -12.96 -5.07 -15.10
N HIS A 23 -12.93 -4.50 -13.90
CA HIS A 23 -12.71 -3.06 -13.71
C HIS A 23 -11.24 -2.66 -13.94
N SER A 24 -11.02 -1.36 -14.18
CA SER A 24 -9.69 -0.78 -14.22
C SER A 24 -9.09 -0.64 -12.83
N GLU A 25 -7.77 -0.51 -12.77
CA GLU A 25 -7.00 -0.27 -11.54
C GLU A 25 -7.49 0.95 -10.75
N GLU A 26 -7.83 2.05 -11.45
CA GLU A 26 -8.35 3.27 -10.82
C GLU A 26 -9.62 3.02 -9.99
N VAL A 27 -10.49 2.08 -10.40
CA VAL A 27 -11.67 1.74 -9.61
C VAL A 27 -11.29 1.10 -8.27
N PHE A 28 -10.26 0.24 -8.27
CA PHE A 28 -9.73 -0.35 -7.05
C PHE A 28 -9.00 0.68 -6.19
N HIS A 29 -8.24 1.59 -6.81
CA HIS A 29 -7.61 2.73 -6.13
C HIS A 29 -8.66 3.55 -5.35
N GLN A 30 -9.75 3.95 -6.01
CA GLN A 30 -10.82 4.72 -5.38
C GLN A 30 -11.55 3.94 -4.28
N PHE A 31 -11.69 2.62 -4.42
CA PHE A 31 -12.24 1.78 -3.37
C PHE A 31 -11.35 1.77 -2.11
N LEU A 32 -10.04 1.67 -2.30
CA LEU A 32 -9.06 1.73 -1.21
C LEU A 32 -8.97 3.12 -0.58
N VAL A 33 -9.10 4.19 -1.38
CA VAL A 33 -9.26 5.56 -0.85
C VAL A 33 -10.52 5.64 -0.01
N LYS A 34 -11.67 5.13 -0.46
CA LYS A 34 -12.92 5.15 0.31
C LYS A 34 -12.80 4.38 1.63
N TYR A 35 -12.11 3.24 1.62
CA TYR A 35 -11.94 2.36 2.78
C TYR A 35 -10.44 2.15 3.09
N PRO A 36 -9.75 3.14 3.69
CA PRO A 36 -8.30 3.10 3.86
C PRO A 36 -7.83 1.95 4.77
N ALA A 37 -8.72 1.37 5.58
CA ALA A 37 -8.44 0.17 6.38
C ALA A 37 -8.07 -1.07 5.55
N LEU A 38 -8.38 -1.10 4.25
CA LEU A 38 -7.93 -2.17 3.34
C LEU A 38 -6.49 -1.97 2.84
N ILE A 39 -5.98 -0.74 2.85
CA ILE A 39 -4.62 -0.44 2.37
C ILE A 39 -3.62 -1.19 3.28
N PRO A 40 -2.59 -1.85 2.73
CA PRO A 40 -1.62 -2.64 3.50
C PRO A 40 -0.63 -1.75 4.29
N VAL A 41 -1.15 -0.90 5.16
CA VAL A 41 -0.37 -0.04 6.06
C VAL A 41 0.10 -0.81 7.29
N TRP A 42 1.24 -0.38 7.85
CA TRP A 42 1.74 -0.87 9.13
C TRP A 42 2.21 0.31 9.99
N ARG A 43 1.39 0.65 10.98
CA ARG A 43 1.53 1.75 11.93
C ARG A 43 2.01 3.05 11.27
N PRO A 44 1.21 3.59 10.32
CA PRO A 44 1.57 4.84 9.68
C PRO A 44 1.63 5.95 10.74
N LEU A 45 2.70 6.74 10.69
CA LEU A 45 2.89 7.91 11.54
C LEU A 45 1.69 8.84 11.40
N ASP A 46 1.20 9.34 12.53
CA ASP A 46 0.00 10.16 12.64
C ASP A 46 -1.29 9.54 12.04
N GLY A 47 -1.29 8.24 11.76
CA GLY A 47 -2.42 7.58 11.10
C GLY A 47 -2.64 8.08 9.67
N VAL A 48 -1.59 8.51 8.95
CA VAL A 48 -1.72 9.09 7.60
C VAL A 48 -1.20 8.15 6.53
N VAL A 49 -1.99 7.99 5.48
CA VAL A 49 -1.58 7.43 4.19
C VAL A 49 -1.86 8.44 3.08
N TYR A 50 -0.92 8.61 2.18
CA TYR A 50 -1.02 9.49 1.03
C TYR A 50 -1.44 8.69 -0.19
N SER A 51 -2.42 9.20 -0.94
CA SER A 51 -2.86 8.69 -2.23
C SER A 51 -2.17 9.46 -3.36
N LYS A 52 -1.77 8.77 -4.42
CA LYS A 52 -1.12 9.34 -5.61
C LYS A 52 0.09 10.22 -5.23
N PHE A 53 0.96 9.70 -4.37
CA PHE A 53 2.11 10.42 -3.83
C PHE A 53 3.20 10.54 -4.91
N LYS A 54 3.71 11.77 -5.12
CA LYS A 54 4.67 12.04 -6.20
C LYS A 54 6.10 11.84 -5.74
N LEU A 55 6.85 11.07 -6.52
CA LEU A 55 8.31 10.98 -6.43
C LEU A 55 8.90 11.92 -7.47
N GLY A 56 9.13 13.15 -7.04
CA GLY A 56 9.56 14.22 -7.94
C GLY A 56 8.50 14.51 -9.00
N ASN A 57 8.94 14.64 -10.25
CA ASN A 57 8.04 14.76 -11.40
C ASN A 57 8.02 13.47 -12.25
N GLU A 58 8.82 12.48 -11.88
CA GLU A 58 9.08 11.28 -12.68
C GLU A 58 8.07 10.15 -12.39
N HIS A 59 7.66 10.00 -11.14
CA HIS A 59 6.79 8.88 -10.74
C HIS A 59 5.68 9.31 -9.78
N VAL A 60 4.60 8.52 -9.79
CA VAL A 60 3.46 8.67 -8.88
C VAL A 60 3.13 7.28 -8.35
N THR A 61 3.13 7.13 -7.02
CA THR A 61 2.78 5.86 -6.36
C THR A 61 1.29 5.82 -6.08
N ASP A 62 0.64 4.66 -6.07
CA ASP A 62 -0.76 4.59 -5.63
C ASP A 62 -0.93 5.04 -4.19
N PHE A 63 -0.14 4.48 -3.27
CA PHE A 63 -0.14 4.91 -1.88
C PHE A 63 1.26 5.03 -1.31
N ALA A 64 1.43 5.96 -0.37
CA ALA A 64 2.66 6.09 0.41
C ALA A 64 2.32 6.36 1.86
N PHE A 65 3.07 5.78 2.78
CA PHE A 65 3.00 6.16 4.19
C PHE A 65 4.39 6.10 4.80
N VAL A 66 4.54 6.72 5.95
CA VAL A 66 5.80 6.77 6.67
C VAL A 66 5.62 6.22 8.07
N ARG A 67 6.66 5.61 8.62
CA ARG A 67 6.67 5.13 10.01
C ARG A 67 8.03 5.38 10.64
N ASP A 68 8.05 5.44 11.96
CA ASP A 68 9.30 5.32 12.70
C ASP A 68 9.75 3.85 12.68
N ASP A 69 11.01 3.63 12.34
CA ASP A 69 11.64 2.32 12.35
C ASP A 69 13.05 2.46 12.94
N THR A 70 13.67 1.34 13.30
CA THR A 70 15.13 1.32 13.50
C THR A 70 15.72 0.82 12.19
N PRO A 71 16.54 1.61 11.46
CA PRO A 71 17.47 2.65 11.95
C PRO A 71 17.02 4.12 11.81
N GLY A 72 15.81 4.41 11.34
CA GLY A 72 15.34 5.79 11.16
C GLY A 72 13.94 5.84 10.54
N LEU A 73 13.55 7.03 10.08
CA LEU A 73 12.25 7.20 9.43
C LEU A 73 12.20 6.38 8.13
N ARG A 74 11.16 5.56 7.94
CA ARG A 74 11.04 4.68 6.78
C ARG A 74 9.78 5.02 5.98
N TRP A 75 9.97 5.40 4.72
CA TRP A 75 8.89 5.49 3.74
C TRP A 75 8.52 4.09 3.22
N THR A 76 7.23 3.84 3.11
CA THR A 76 6.68 2.66 2.43
C THR A 76 5.87 3.12 1.24
N PHE A 77 6.20 2.64 0.05
CA PHE A 77 5.46 2.90 -1.18
C PHE A 77 4.69 1.67 -1.60
N ILE A 78 3.47 1.87 -2.05
CA ILE A 78 2.53 0.82 -2.43
C ILE A 78 2.11 1.10 -3.86
N GLU A 79 2.27 0.09 -4.72
CA GLU A 79 1.70 0.04 -6.06
C GLU A 79 0.61 -1.02 -6.10
N ILE A 80 -0.47 -0.75 -6.81
CA ILE A 80 -1.54 -1.69 -7.09
C ILE A 80 -1.60 -1.96 -8.61
N GLU A 81 -1.81 -3.22 -8.95
CA GLU A 81 -2.11 -3.66 -10.33
C GLU A 81 -3.54 -4.24 -10.34
N LYS A 82 -4.00 -4.84 -11.45
CA LYS A 82 -5.36 -5.40 -11.47
C LYS A 82 -5.46 -6.74 -10.71
N PRO A 83 -6.61 -7.04 -10.08
CA PRO A 83 -6.89 -8.38 -9.55
C PRO A 83 -6.93 -9.45 -10.64
N SER A 84 -7.30 -9.08 -11.88
CA SER A 84 -7.35 -9.99 -13.02
C SER A 84 -5.97 -10.34 -13.60
N ASP A 85 -4.91 -9.62 -13.20
CA ASP A 85 -3.57 -9.92 -13.67
C ASP A 85 -2.97 -11.12 -12.90
N ARG A 86 -2.34 -12.03 -13.64
CA ARG A 86 -1.66 -13.19 -13.06
C ARG A 86 -0.25 -12.82 -12.60
N LEU A 87 0.15 -13.32 -11.44
CA LEU A 87 1.51 -13.15 -10.92
C LEU A 87 2.49 -14.09 -11.61
N LEU A 88 2.12 -15.36 -11.76
CA LEU A 88 2.97 -16.42 -12.31
C LEU A 88 2.31 -17.05 -13.54
N ARG A 89 3.14 -17.50 -14.47
CA ARG A 89 2.75 -18.36 -15.58
C ARG A 89 2.54 -19.80 -15.09
N LYS A 90 1.97 -20.65 -15.94
CA LYS A 90 1.70 -22.06 -15.60
C LYS A 90 2.97 -22.85 -15.26
N ASP A 91 4.10 -22.49 -15.86
CA ASP A 91 5.42 -23.07 -15.62
C ASP A 91 6.10 -22.53 -14.33
N GLY A 92 5.46 -21.62 -13.61
CA GLY A 92 5.98 -21.01 -12.38
C GLY A 92 6.91 -19.81 -12.62
N SER A 93 7.15 -19.40 -13.86
CA SER A 93 7.91 -18.17 -14.15
C SER A 93 7.07 -16.92 -13.84
N PRO A 94 7.68 -15.76 -13.55
CA PRO A 94 6.93 -14.51 -13.39
C PRO A 94 6.27 -14.11 -14.72
N THR A 95 5.11 -13.45 -14.64
CA THR A 95 4.48 -12.81 -15.80
C THR A 95 5.19 -11.51 -16.17
N ALA A 96 4.96 -11.03 -17.40
CA ALA A 96 5.51 -9.75 -17.83
C ALA A 96 4.97 -8.59 -16.97
N ALA A 97 3.70 -8.65 -16.57
CA ALA A 97 3.09 -7.66 -15.67
C ALA A 97 3.79 -7.65 -14.30
N LEU A 98 4.02 -8.82 -13.68
CA LEU A 98 4.74 -8.89 -12.40
C LEU A 98 6.18 -8.35 -12.54
N THR A 99 6.91 -8.74 -13.59
CA THR A 99 8.26 -8.24 -13.83
C THR A 99 8.29 -6.73 -14.04
N HIS A 100 7.32 -6.18 -14.78
CA HIS A 100 7.21 -4.76 -15.02
C HIS A 100 6.93 -3.97 -13.73
N ALA A 101 5.94 -4.40 -12.95
CA ALA A 101 5.59 -3.77 -11.68
C ALA A 101 6.77 -3.75 -10.69
N ILE A 102 7.48 -4.88 -10.54
CA ILE A 102 8.69 -4.96 -9.71
C ILE A 102 9.78 -4.02 -10.25
N GLY A 103 9.95 -3.95 -11.58
CA GLY A 103 10.88 -3.04 -12.23
C GLY A 103 10.60 -1.56 -11.91
N GLN A 104 9.32 -1.15 -11.88
CA GLN A 104 8.95 0.21 -11.49
C GLN A 104 9.31 0.52 -10.04
N LEU A 105 9.05 -0.40 -9.11
CA LEU A 105 9.40 -0.23 -7.69
C LEU A 105 10.92 -0.14 -7.48
N HIS A 106 11.72 -0.83 -8.30
CA HIS A 106 13.17 -0.66 -8.30
C HIS A 106 13.60 0.73 -8.77
N GLN A 107 12.97 1.27 -9.83
CA GLN A 107 13.23 2.66 -10.27
C GLN A 107 12.90 3.66 -9.16
N TRP A 108 11.83 3.44 -8.40
CA TRP A 108 11.50 4.30 -7.25
C TRP A 108 12.54 4.20 -6.13
N THR A 109 13.12 3.02 -5.91
CA THR A 109 14.21 2.82 -4.94
C THR A 109 15.42 3.66 -5.32
N GLU A 110 15.82 3.60 -6.59
CA GLU A 110 16.93 4.39 -7.13
C GLU A 110 16.64 5.88 -7.03
N TRP A 111 15.45 6.31 -7.44
CA TRP A 111 15.01 7.69 -7.31
C TRP A 111 15.10 8.17 -5.85
N PHE A 112 14.56 7.41 -4.90
CA PHE A 112 14.54 7.79 -3.48
C PHE A 112 15.95 7.96 -2.92
N ARG A 113 16.84 7.00 -3.21
CA ARG A 113 18.24 7.04 -2.75
C ARG A 113 19.03 8.20 -3.36
N ASN A 114 18.79 8.50 -4.64
CA ASN A 114 19.45 9.61 -5.34
C ASN A 114 18.91 10.99 -4.92
N ASN A 115 17.76 11.06 -4.26
CA ASN A 115 17.06 12.31 -3.92
C ASN A 115 16.85 12.50 -2.40
N LEU A 116 17.67 11.87 -1.54
CA LEU A 116 17.48 11.90 -0.09
C LEU A 116 17.42 13.31 0.53
N ASP A 117 18.23 14.25 0.03
CA ASP A 117 18.20 15.62 0.53
C ASP A 117 16.92 16.35 0.11
N TYR A 118 16.46 16.15 -1.12
CA TYR A 118 15.17 16.65 -1.58
C TYR A 118 14.03 16.10 -0.71
N VAL A 119 14.03 14.78 -0.46
CA VAL A 119 13.04 14.12 0.40
C VAL A 119 13.04 14.74 1.80
N LYS A 120 14.20 14.83 2.46
CA LYS A 120 14.30 15.40 3.82
C LYS A 120 13.83 16.85 3.87
N ASN A 121 13.99 17.62 2.80
CA ASN A 121 13.66 19.04 2.80
C ASN A 121 12.22 19.35 2.39
N ASN A 122 11.59 18.52 1.54
CA ASN A 122 10.31 18.85 0.91
C ASN A 122 9.15 17.93 1.32
N TRP A 123 9.44 16.74 1.84
CA TRP A 123 8.38 15.79 2.20
C TRP A 123 7.92 15.95 3.65
N PRO A 124 6.69 15.46 3.95
CA PRO A 124 6.21 15.34 5.32
C PRO A 124 7.23 14.66 6.23
N HIS A 125 7.30 15.13 7.48
CA HIS A 125 8.22 14.62 8.51
C HIS A 125 9.72 14.78 8.19
N GLY A 126 10.09 15.62 7.22
CA GLY A 126 11.49 15.94 6.89
C GLY A 126 12.34 16.38 8.08
N THR A 127 11.79 17.20 8.99
CA THR A 127 12.47 17.58 10.25
C THR A 127 12.75 16.38 11.14
N ARG A 128 11.82 15.42 11.21
CA ARG A 128 12.01 14.18 11.96
C ARG A 128 13.10 13.33 11.32
N ALA A 129 13.05 13.15 9.99
CA ALA A 129 14.07 12.43 9.24
C ALA A 129 15.49 13.01 9.42
N ARG A 130 15.63 14.34 9.48
CA ARG A 130 16.93 14.99 9.79
C ARG A 130 17.44 14.67 11.20
N LYS A 131 16.55 14.43 12.16
CA LYS A 131 16.90 14.14 13.56
C LYS A 131 17.23 12.67 13.80
N ILE A 132 16.42 11.75 13.25
CA ILE A 132 16.54 10.31 13.53
C ILE A 132 17.15 9.51 12.37
N GLY A 133 17.51 10.17 11.28
CA GLY A 133 17.95 9.52 10.06
C GLY A 133 16.78 9.10 9.15
N MET A 134 17.14 8.68 7.94
CA MET A 134 16.22 8.12 6.95
C MET A 134 16.68 6.70 6.63
N ALA A 135 15.80 5.72 6.81
CA ALA A 135 16.04 4.34 6.45
C ALA A 135 15.76 4.10 4.96
N ASP A 136 16.26 2.98 4.43
CA ASP A 136 15.91 2.52 3.09
C ASP A 136 14.39 2.29 2.97
N PRO A 137 13.78 2.72 1.85
CA PRO A 137 12.34 2.62 1.67
C PRO A 137 11.89 1.15 1.59
N HIS A 138 10.64 0.91 1.98
CA HIS A 138 9.95 -0.38 1.82
C HIS A 138 8.97 -0.31 0.65
N PHE A 139 8.76 -1.43 -0.03
CA PHE A 139 7.86 -1.49 -1.18
C PHE A 139 6.86 -2.63 -1.04
N ILE A 140 5.60 -2.33 -1.37
CA ILE A 140 4.52 -3.30 -1.40
C ILE A 140 3.89 -3.26 -2.79
N LEU A 141 3.80 -4.42 -3.43
CA LEU A 141 3.02 -4.59 -4.66
C LEU A 141 1.73 -5.34 -4.30
N VAL A 142 0.57 -4.79 -4.66
CA VAL A 142 -0.72 -5.49 -4.58
C VAL A 142 -1.17 -5.87 -5.99
N MET A 143 -1.09 -7.15 -6.32
CA MET A 143 -1.37 -7.63 -7.68
C MET A 143 -2.09 -8.96 -7.64
N GLY A 144 -3.08 -9.11 -8.52
CA GLY A 144 -3.74 -10.38 -8.76
C GLY A 144 -4.61 -10.90 -7.61
N ARG A 145 -5.30 -11.99 -7.90
CA ARG A 145 -6.10 -12.77 -6.96
C ARG A 145 -5.32 -13.97 -6.42
N ARG A 146 -5.77 -14.54 -5.30
CA ARG A 146 -5.27 -15.83 -4.81
C ARG A 146 -5.87 -16.97 -5.67
N GLU A 147 -5.16 -17.35 -6.72
CA GLU A 147 -5.50 -18.51 -7.56
C GLU A 147 -4.73 -19.78 -7.15
N GLY A 148 -5.37 -20.94 -7.29
CA GLY A 148 -4.72 -22.26 -7.34
C GLY A 148 -3.68 -22.52 -6.24
N ASP A 149 -2.44 -22.78 -6.67
CA ASP A 149 -1.29 -23.21 -5.86
C ASP A 149 -0.35 -22.05 -5.46
N LEU A 150 -0.84 -20.81 -5.46
CA LEU A 150 -0.02 -19.64 -5.11
C LEU A 150 0.56 -19.72 -3.70
N TRP A 151 -0.11 -20.42 -2.78
CA TRP A 151 0.41 -20.63 -1.43
C TRP A 151 1.65 -21.50 -1.45
N GLU A 152 1.64 -22.58 -2.23
CA GLU A 152 2.76 -23.49 -2.47
C GLU A 152 3.90 -22.76 -3.20
N LYS A 153 3.55 -21.83 -4.09
CA LYS A 153 4.49 -21.00 -4.86
C LYS A 153 4.94 -19.72 -4.16
N ARG A 154 4.57 -19.49 -2.88
CA ARG A 154 4.93 -18.26 -2.14
C ARG A 154 6.44 -17.99 -2.08
N ALA A 155 7.25 -19.04 -2.03
CA ALA A 155 8.71 -18.92 -2.06
C ALA A 155 9.22 -18.36 -3.40
N LEU A 156 8.56 -18.68 -4.52
CA LEU A 156 8.89 -18.11 -5.82
C LEU A 156 8.59 -16.62 -5.86
N LEU A 157 7.45 -16.20 -5.31
CA LEU A 157 7.09 -14.77 -5.22
C LEU A 157 8.11 -13.99 -4.38
N GLN A 158 8.58 -14.54 -3.26
CA GLN A 158 9.66 -13.93 -2.47
C GLN A 158 10.96 -13.82 -3.26
N ARG A 159 11.32 -14.87 -4.01
CA ARG A 159 12.53 -14.87 -4.84
C ARG A 159 12.46 -13.82 -5.95
N PHE A 160 11.32 -13.70 -6.63
CA PHE A 160 11.16 -12.75 -7.74
C PHE A 160 10.95 -11.32 -7.27
N GLY A 161 10.40 -11.10 -6.07
CA GLY A 161 10.11 -9.78 -5.53
C GLY A 161 11.33 -8.90 -5.29
N GLY A 162 12.54 -9.45 -5.17
CA GLY A 162 13.77 -8.63 -5.07
C GLY A 162 13.78 -7.66 -3.87
N GLY A 163 13.11 -8.00 -2.77
CA GLY A 163 12.93 -7.11 -1.61
C GLY A 163 11.59 -6.36 -1.58
N VAL A 164 10.80 -6.43 -2.66
CA VAL A 164 9.40 -6.00 -2.69
C VAL A 164 8.51 -7.03 -2.00
N GLN A 165 7.62 -6.56 -1.14
CA GLN A 165 6.57 -7.38 -0.55
C GLN A 165 5.39 -7.50 -1.52
N VAL A 166 5.22 -8.68 -2.12
CA VAL A 166 4.07 -8.96 -3.00
C VAL A 166 2.88 -9.45 -2.17
N ARG A 167 1.71 -8.82 -2.35
CA ARG A 167 0.41 -9.22 -1.79
C ARG A 167 -0.61 -9.38 -2.92
N THR A 168 -1.60 -10.24 -2.70
CA THR A 168 -2.78 -10.32 -3.56
C THR A 168 -3.91 -9.45 -2.99
N PHE A 169 -4.88 -9.11 -3.83
CA PHE A 169 -6.08 -8.40 -3.39
C PHE A 169 -6.86 -9.18 -2.31
N ASP A 170 -6.96 -10.50 -2.44
CA ASP A 170 -7.51 -11.39 -1.40
C ASP A 170 -6.80 -11.24 -0.05
N GLY A 171 -5.48 -11.00 -0.09
CA GLY A 171 -4.66 -10.82 1.09
C GLY A 171 -4.98 -9.55 1.88
N LEU A 172 -5.66 -8.57 1.29
CA LEU A 172 -6.03 -7.32 1.97
C LEU A 172 -7.11 -7.52 3.04
N LYS A 173 -7.87 -8.62 3.00
CA LYS A 173 -8.84 -9.00 4.04
C LYS A 173 -8.23 -8.99 5.45
N HIS A 174 -6.96 -9.36 5.56
CA HIS A 174 -6.25 -9.39 6.83
C HIS A 174 -6.18 -8.00 7.48
N ASN A 175 -6.08 -6.93 6.69
CA ASN A 175 -5.97 -5.56 7.19
C ASN A 175 -7.29 -5.10 7.85
N LEU A 176 -8.44 -5.65 7.45
CA LEU A 176 -9.72 -5.41 8.13
C LEU A 176 -9.89 -6.23 9.42
N SER A 177 -9.24 -7.40 9.50
CA SER A 177 -9.42 -8.35 10.60
C SER A 177 -8.41 -8.15 11.72
N SER A 178 -7.21 -7.69 11.37
CA SER A 178 -6.08 -7.45 12.27
C SER A 178 -5.37 -6.18 11.79
N PRO A 179 -6.04 -5.02 11.90
CA PRO A 179 -5.50 -3.78 11.39
C PRO A 179 -4.24 -3.41 12.16
N ALA A 180 -3.15 -3.17 11.45
CA ALA A 180 -1.92 -2.70 12.05
C ALA A 180 -1.89 -1.18 12.18
N VAL A 181 -2.97 -0.58 12.68
CA VAL A 181 -3.00 0.83 13.09
C VAL A 181 -3.07 0.92 14.60
N ASP A 182 -2.73 2.07 15.17
CA ASP A 182 -2.92 2.27 16.60
C ASP A 182 -4.42 2.27 16.92
N ASN A 183 -4.81 1.58 18.00
CA ASN A 183 -6.21 1.29 18.33
C ASN A 183 -7.08 2.55 18.49
N ASP A 184 -6.48 3.68 18.86
CA ASP A 184 -7.19 4.95 19.04
C ASP A 184 -7.01 5.92 17.86
N ALA A 185 -6.16 5.57 16.89
CA ALA A 185 -5.86 6.42 15.76
C ALA A 185 -6.92 6.29 14.66
N THR A 186 -7.35 7.44 14.15
CA THR A 186 -8.12 7.52 12.91
C THR A 186 -7.16 7.41 11.74
N LEU A 187 -7.31 6.38 10.91
CA LEU A 187 -6.58 6.26 9.66
C LEU A 187 -7.16 7.26 8.64
N ARG A 188 -6.32 8.11 8.08
CA ARG A 188 -6.69 9.19 7.16
C ARG A 188 -5.98 8.99 5.82
N CYS A 189 -6.74 8.97 4.74
CA CYS A 189 -6.20 8.99 3.39
C CYS A 189 -6.19 10.43 2.89
N LEU A 190 -5.01 10.96 2.53
CA LEU A 190 -4.83 12.32 2.05
C LEU A 190 -4.36 12.30 0.59
N SER A 191 -4.69 13.31 -0.21
CA SER A 191 -3.92 13.59 -1.43
C SER A 191 -2.72 14.47 -1.05
N TYR A 192 -1.53 14.11 -1.49
CA TYR A 192 -0.33 14.91 -1.26
C TYR A 192 -0.20 16.05 -2.27
N SER A 193 0.14 17.23 -1.79
CA SER A 193 0.49 18.39 -2.63
C SER A 193 1.81 18.99 -2.17
N SER A 194 2.81 19.02 -3.05
CA SER A 194 4.11 19.65 -2.76
C SER A 194 4.03 21.18 -2.64
N SER A 195 2.92 21.80 -3.05
CA SER A 195 2.75 23.25 -3.15
C SER A 195 1.65 23.82 -2.26
N GLY A 196 1.12 23.05 -1.29
CA GLY A 196 0.00 23.49 -0.47
C GLY A 196 -0.37 22.54 0.67
N TRP A 197 -1.64 22.59 1.08
CA TRP A 197 -2.19 21.77 2.15
C TRP A 197 -2.63 20.40 1.64
N ASP A 198 -2.29 19.34 2.37
CA ASP A 198 -2.82 18.00 2.12
C ASP A 198 -4.35 17.99 2.26
N LYS A 199 -5.04 17.46 1.25
CA LYS A 199 -6.50 17.36 1.27
C LYS A 199 -6.92 16.00 1.82
N LEU A 200 -7.78 16.01 2.83
CA LEU A 200 -8.43 14.80 3.32
C LEU A 200 -9.35 14.22 2.24
N LEU A 201 -9.09 12.99 1.81
CA LEU A 201 -9.92 12.24 0.88
C LEU A 201 -10.92 11.36 1.64
N SER A 202 -10.45 10.69 2.68
CA SER A 202 -11.27 9.84 3.53
C SER A 202 -10.64 9.67 4.93
N SER A 203 -11.45 9.23 5.88
CA SER A 203 -10.96 8.83 7.19
C SER A 203 -11.78 7.67 7.75
N MET A 204 -11.13 6.80 8.50
CA MET A 204 -11.75 5.64 9.12
C MET A 204 -11.14 5.40 10.49
N LYS A 205 -11.99 5.37 11.52
CA LYS A 205 -11.62 4.92 12.86
C LYS A 205 -12.01 3.45 12.98
N LEU A 206 -11.08 2.60 13.40
CA LEU A 206 -11.34 1.20 13.65
C LEU A 206 -11.67 0.99 15.12
N GLU A 207 -12.81 0.38 15.40
CA GLU A 207 -13.19 -0.05 16.74
C GLU A 207 -12.90 -1.55 16.87
N ILE A 208 -11.88 -1.90 17.65
CA ILE A 208 -11.47 -3.28 17.87
C ILE A 208 -11.89 -3.67 19.28
N SER A 209 -12.76 -4.68 19.38
CA SER A 209 -13.14 -5.28 20.65
C SER A 209 -12.47 -6.64 20.75
N TYR A 210 -11.66 -6.83 21.79
CA TYR A 210 -11.17 -8.14 22.18
C TYR A 210 -12.17 -8.73 23.17
N TYR A 211 -12.66 -9.93 22.91
CA TYR A 211 -13.35 -10.68 23.95
C TYR A 211 -12.29 -11.23 24.90
N SER A 212 -12.31 -10.77 26.15
CA SER A 212 -11.59 -11.45 27.23
C SER A 212 -12.23 -12.83 27.41
N THR A 213 -11.48 -13.88 27.11
CA THR A 213 -11.79 -15.25 27.53
C THR A 213 -11.66 -15.38 29.05
#